data_AF-A0A8J3B483-F1
#
_entry.id   AF-A0A8J3B483-F1
#
_cell.length_a   1.000
_cell.length_b   1.000
_cell.length_c   1.000
_cell.angle_alpha   90.00
_cell.angle_beta   90.00
_cell.angle_gamma   90.00
#
_symmetry.space_group_name_H-M   'P 1'
#
loop_
_entity.id
_entity.type
_entity.pdbx_description
1 polymer ?
#
loop_
_entity_poly.entity_id
_entity_poly.type
_entity_poly.pdbx_seq_one_letter_code
_entity_poly.pdbx_strand_id
1 'polypeptide(L)'
;MKDFFIRDGNLKEWIRIFLVIAGVGCAIVGISIGITSIGGCFFLFVGFFLAAVGGYAAQAHMLKIKPFDNEYENARKSYEEEKQE
;
A
#
# COMPACT_ATOMS: atom_id res chain seq x y z
N MET A 1 14.55 -7.05 -4.58
CA MET A 1 13.23 -6.46 -4.97
C MET A 1 12.46 -5.91 -3.79
N LYS A 2 12.34 -6.63 -2.65
CA LYS A 2 11.63 -6.12 -1.45
C LYS A 2 12.17 -4.77 -0.94
N ASP A 3 13.48 -4.58 -0.87
CA ASP A 3 14.09 -3.31 -0.40
C ASP A 3 13.83 -2.11 -1.32
N PHE A 4 13.40 -2.35 -2.57
CA PHE A 4 13.02 -1.26 -3.47
C PHE A 4 11.64 -0.72 -3.08
N PHE A 5 10.71 -1.59 -2.68
CA PHE A 5 9.32 -1.25 -2.43
C PHE A 5 8.96 -1.04 -0.95
N ILE A 6 9.62 -1.76 -0.06
CA ILE A 6 9.31 -1.81 1.37
C ILE A 6 10.44 -1.12 2.13
N ARG A 7 10.09 -0.28 3.10
CA ARG A 7 10.99 0.35 4.06
C ARG A 7 10.32 0.40 5.42
N ASP A 8 11.03 -0.05 6.45
CA ASP A 8 10.55 -0.07 7.84
C ASP A 8 9.21 -0.79 7.99
N GLY A 9 9.06 -1.94 7.30
CA GLY A 9 7.88 -2.81 7.36
C GLY A 9 6.61 -2.24 6.72
N ASN A 10 6.69 -1.14 5.97
CA ASN A 10 5.59 -0.59 5.15
C ASN A 10 6.10 -0.25 3.73
N LEU A 11 5.21 0.06 2.79
CA LEU A 11 5.58 0.62 1.49
C LEU A 11 6.32 1.94 1.68
N LYS A 12 7.36 2.18 0.85
CA LYS A 12 8.09 3.46 0.87
C LYS A 12 7.16 4.64 0.62
N GLU A 13 7.47 5.76 1.26
CA GLU A 13 6.69 6.99 1.14
C GLU A 13 6.45 7.41 -0.32
N TRP A 14 7.50 7.45 -1.13
CA TRP A 14 7.38 7.83 -2.55
C TRP A 14 6.47 6.88 -3.34
N ILE A 15 6.39 5.60 -2.96
CA ILE A 15 5.53 4.61 -3.61
C ILE A 15 4.08 4.82 -3.21
N ARG A 16 3.81 5.10 -1.93
CA ARG A 16 2.46 5.43 -1.44
C ARG A 16 1.94 6.69 -2.15
N ILE A 17 2.77 7.73 -2.24
CA ILE A 17 2.45 8.97 -2.95
C ILE A 17 2.21 8.69 -4.43
N PHE A 18 3.10 7.94 -5.08
CA PHE A 18 2.97 7.58 -6.49
C PHE A 18 1.67 6.80 -6.76
N LEU A 19 1.31 5.82 -5.93
CA LEU A 19 0.08 5.05 -6.07
C LEU A 19 -1.16 5.93 -5.97
N VAL A 20 -1.18 6.89 -5.05
CA VAL A 20 -2.28 7.85 -4.92
C VAL A 20 -2.37 8.75 -6.15
N ILE A 21 -1.26 9.35 -6.59
CA ILE A 21 -1.24 10.25 -7.74
C ILE A 21 -1.63 9.50 -9.02
N ALA A 22 -1.04 8.32 -9.26
CA ALA A 22 -1.35 7.49 -10.41
C ALA A 22 -2.82 7.05 -10.38
N GLY A 23 -3.34 6.66 -9.22
CA GLY A 23 -4.73 6.26 -9.04
C GLY A 23 -5.71 7.38 -9.37
N VAL A 24 -5.49 8.58 -8.81
CA VAL A 24 -6.30 9.77 -9.12
C VAL A 24 -6.20 10.14 -10.60
N GLY A 25 -5.00 10.08 -11.18
CA GLY A 25 -4.78 10.32 -12.61
C GLY A 25 -5.57 9.36 -13.50
N CYS A 26 -5.50 8.05 -13.23
CA CYS A 26 -6.29 7.04 -13.94
C CYS A 26 -7.80 7.27 -13.79
N ALA A 27 -8.27 7.66 -12.60
CA ALA A 27 -9.68 7.97 -12.39
C ALA A 27 -10.14 9.17 -13.24
N ILE A 28 -9.35 10.24 -13.29
CA ILE A 28 -9.63 11.41 -14.14
C ILE A 28 -9.68 10.99 -15.61
N VAL A 29 -8.70 10.23 -16.09
CA VAL A 29 -8.68 9.71 -17.47
C VAL A 29 -9.92 8.86 -17.75
N GLY A 30 -10.30 7.97 -16.84
CA GLY A 30 -11.49 7.12 -16.98
C GLY A 30 -12.78 7.93 -17.12
N ILE A 31 -12.92 8.99 -16.32
CA ILE A 31 -14.05 9.93 -16.40
C ILE A 31 -14.03 10.68 -17.73
N SER A 32 -12.87 11.15 -18.19
CA SER A 32 -12.72 11.88 -19.46
C SER A 32 -13.02 11.03 -20.70
N ILE A 33 -12.71 9.72 -20.66
CA ILE A 33 -13.07 8.78 -21.74
C ILE A 33 -14.59 8.50 -21.73
N GLY A 34 -15.23 8.66 -20.57
CA GLY A 34 -16.67 8.48 -20.39
C GLY A 34 -16.98 7.17 -19.66
N ILE A 35 -17.73 7.27 -18.57
CA ILE A 35 -18.05 6.17 -17.66
C ILE A 35 -18.92 5.08 -18.32
N THR A 36 -19.67 5.45 -19.36
CA THR A 36 -20.49 4.53 -20.15
C THR A 36 -19.66 3.63 -21.08
N SER A 37 -18.41 4.01 -21.36
CA SER A 37 -17.49 3.18 -22.13
C SER A 37 -16.80 2.16 -21.22
N ILE A 38 -16.60 0.94 -21.73
CA ILE A 38 -15.88 -0.13 -21.01
C ILE A 38 -14.47 0.34 -20.63
N GLY A 39 -13.79 1.06 -21.54
CA GLY A 39 -12.46 1.62 -21.29
C GLY A 39 -12.44 2.65 -20.17
N GLY A 40 -13.37 3.62 -20.18
CA GLY A 40 -13.45 4.62 -19.12
C GLY A 40 -13.76 4.01 -17.75
N CYS A 41 -14.69 3.05 -17.71
CA CYS A 41 -15.03 2.28 -16.52
C CYS A 41 -13.82 1.49 -15.97
N PHE A 42 -13.06 0.83 -16.85
CA PHE A 42 -11.84 0.10 -16.49
C PHE A 42 -10.79 1.03 -15.87
N PHE A 43 -10.48 2.16 -16.51
CA PHE A 43 -9.52 3.14 -15.98
C PHE A 43 -9.97 3.74 -14.65
N LEU A 44 -11.27 3.97 -14.48
CA LEU A 44 -11.83 4.46 -13.22
C LEU A 44 -11.61 3.46 -12.09
N PHE A 45 -11.94 2.17 -12.29
CA PHE A 45 -11.76 1.15 -11.26
C PHE A 45 -10.30 0.87 -10.94
N VAL A 46 -9.43 0.84 -11.95
CA VAL A 46 -7.98 0.73 -11.73
C VAL A 46 -7.47 1.93 -10.95
N GLY A 47 -7.91 3.14 -11.32
CA GLY A 47 -7.54 4.36 -10.61
C GLY A 47 -7.98 4.36 -9.15
N PHE A 48 -9.23 3.98 -8.90
CA PHE A 48 -9.78 3.82 -7.56
C PHE A 48 -8.98 2.81 -6.73
N PHE A 49 -8.68 1.64 -7.30
CA PHE A 49 -7.90 0.61 -6.62
C PHE A 49 -6.50 1.10 -6.23
N LEU A 50 -5.78 1.72 -7.16
CA LEU A 50 -4.43 2.26 -6.91
C LEU A 50 -4.46 3.34 -5.82
N ALA A 51 -5.42 4.26 -5.88
CA ALA A 51 -5.57 5.31 -4.89
C ALA A 51 -5.90 4.74 -3.51
N ALA A 52 -6.79 3.75 -3.43
CA ALA A 52 -7.11 3.06 -2.20
C ALA A 52 -5.88 2.37 -1.59
N VAL A 53 -5.13 1.58 -2.36
CA VAL A 53 -3.92 0.91 -1.85
C VAL A 53 -2.89 1.92 -1.33
N GLY A 54 -2.61 2.98 -2.11
CA GLY A 54 -1.68 4.03 -1.71
C GLY A 54 -2.14 4.77 -0.45
N GLY A 55 -3.43 5.11 -0.37
CA GLY A 55 -4.05 5.82 0.75
C GLY A 55 -4.07 5.00 2.04
N TYR A 56 -4.47 3.73 1.97
CA TYR A 56 -4.45 2.84 3.14
C TYR A 56 -3.04 2.53 3.61
N ALA A 57 -2.08 2.36 2.69
CA ALA A 57 -0.68 2.21 3.08
C ALA A 57 -0.15 3.48 3.79
N ALA A 58 -0.57 4.68 3.35
CA ALA A 58 -0.21 5.93 3.99
C ALA A 58 -0.84 6.05 5.39
N GLN A 59 -2.11 5.69 5.56
CA GLN A 59 -2.74 5.63 6.88
C GLN A 59 -2.08 4.62 7.81
N ALA A 60 -1.75 3.41 7.32
CA ALA A 60 -1.05 2.41 8.09
C ALA A 60 0.29 2.96 8.62
N HIS A 61 1.03 3.70 7.79
CA HIS A 61 2.27 4.34 8.21
C HIS A 61 2.04 5.43 9.26
N MET A 62 1.00 6.26 9.13
CA MET A 62 0.65 7.28 10.14
C MET A 62 0.30 6.64 11.49
N LEU A 63 -0.34 5.47 11.46
CA LEU A 63 -0.67 4.68 12.64
C LEU A 63 0.50 3.82 13.15
N LYS A 64 1.70 3.96 12.54
CA LYS A 64 2.90 3.14 12.84
C LYS A 64 2.65 1.63 12.69
N ILE A 65 1.69 1.24 11.86
CA ILE A 65 1.42 -0.15 11.52
C ILE A 65 2.43 -0.55 10.44
N LYS A 66 3.20 -1.60 10.74
CA LYS A 66 4.24 -2.14 9.87
C LYS A 66 3.89 -3.58 9.44
N PRO A 67 2.99 -3.75 8.46
CA PRO A 67 2.45 -5.06 8.10
C PRO A 67 3.50 -6.03 7.52
N PHE A 68 4.66 -5.54 7.12
CA PHE A 68 5.76 -6.33 6.55
C PHE A 68 6.99 -6.36 7.47
N ASP A 69 6.86 -5.95 8.74
CA ASP A 69 7.95 -6.08 9.71
C ASP A 69 7.91 -7.44 10.42
N ASN A 70 9.08 -7.90 10.87
CA ASN A 70 9.24 -9.18 11.57
C ASN A 70 9.34 -9.01 13.10
N GLU A 71 9.05 -7.81 13.63
CA GLU A 71 9.09 -7.51 15.07
C GLU A 71 8.29 -8.53 15.91
N TYR A 72 7.12 -8.98 15.43
CA TYR A 72 6.33 -10.00 16.12
C TYR A 72 7.02 -11.37 16.18
N GLU A 73 7.65 -11.81 15.09
CA GLU A 73 8.36 -13.09 15.04
C GLU A 73 9.57 -13.06 15.99
N ASN A 74 10.28 -11.92 16.05
CA ASN A 74 11.42 -11.74 16.94
C ASN A 74 11.00 -11.69 18.41
N ALA A 75 9.92 -10.97 18.74
CA ALA A 75 9.38 -10.94 20.10
C ALA A 75 8.90 -12.31 20.58
N ARG A 76 8.30 -13.10 19.68
CA ARG A 76 7.90 -14.47 20.01
C ARG A 76 9.10 -15.37 20.33
N LYS A 77 10.18 -15.28 19.54
CA LYS A 77 11.40 -16.06 19.75
C LYS A 77 12.05 -15.74 21.11
N SER A 78 12.09 -14.49 21.52
CA SER A 78 12.68 -14.13 22.82
C SER A 78 11.93 -14.78 24.00
N TYR A 79 10.60 -14.88 23.94
CA TYR A 79 9.82 -15.58 24.97
C TYR A 79 10.01 -17.11 24.95
N GLU A 80 10.31 -17.70 23.78
CA GLU A 80 10.58 -19.13 23.67
C GLU A 80 11.99 -19.49 24.20
N GLU A 81 12.96 -18.57 24.09
CA GLU A 81 14.31 -18.69 24.67
C GLU A 81 14.30 -18.52 26.19
N GLU A 82 13.57 -17.52 26.71
CA GLU A 82 13.43 -17.26 28.16
C GLU A 82 12.75 -18.42 28.92
N LYS A 83 11.96 -19.25 28.23
CA LYS A 83 11.29 -20.43 28.81
C LYS A 83 12.18 -21.68 28.86
N GLN A 84 13.35 -21.65 28.22
CA GLN A 84 14.28 -22.77 28.14
C GLN A 84 15.47 -22.65 29.10
N GLU A 85 15.71 -21.46 29.67
CA GLU A 85 16.54 -21.24 30.87
C GLU A 85 15.78 -21.52 32.17
#